data_AF-A0A0D7KAV4-F1
#
_entry.id   AF-A0A0D7KAV4-F1
#
_cell.length_a   1.000
_cell.length_b   1.000
_cell.length_c   1.000
_cell.angle_alpha   90.00
_cell.angle_beta   90.00
_cell.angle_gamma   90.00
#
_symmetry.space_group_name_H-M   'P 1'
#
loop_
_entity.id
_entity.type
_entity.pdbx_description
1 polymer ?
#
loop_
_entity_poly.entity_id
_entity_poly.type
_entity_poly.pdbx_seq_one_letter_code
_entity_poly.pdbx_strand_id
1 'polypeptide(L)'
;AGDAISMAQVAEGGLSTMNDLLQRMRELAVQASNAPNSAGSAGDIAKLDNEYKQLGAELSRMLDATQFNGEKILNTSASYVFQVGANAGAENQITIANGDISLSGNAAFSAVASGGASATLITGTASANTANIAALDAAISAVNDRRASLGALQSRFENTISYLRTASENQSAARGRIMDADFAAETANLSRTQILQQAGTAMIAQANQQPQSVLKLLQG
;
A
#
# COMPACT_ATOMS: atom_id res chain seq x y z
N ALA A 1 0.11 6.41 -1.27
CA ALA A 1 0.10 5.19 -2.12
C ALA A 1 1.35 4.34 -1.95
N GLY A 2 2.57 4.90 -2.02
CA GLY A 2 3.82 4.16 -1.76
C GLY A 2 3.85 3.50 -0.38
N ASP A 3 3.47 4.23 0.68
CA ASP A 3 3.44 3.70 2.05
C ASP A 3 2.52 2.48 2.20
N ALA A 4 1.42 2.43 1.45
CA ALA A 4 0.49 1.31 1.48
C ALA A 4 1.11 0.05 0.87
N ILE A 5 1.86 0.21 -0.23
CA ILE A 5 2.62 -0.89 -0.85
C ILE A 5 3.71 -1.37 0.11
N SER A 6 4.46 -0.45 0.73
CA SER A 6 5.49 -0.81 1.72
C SER A 6 4.91 -1.56 2.92
N MET A 7 3.77 -1.12 3.45
CA MET A 7 3.08 -1.83 4.54
C MET A 7 2.62 -3.22 4.10
N ALA A 8 2.04 -3.34 2.91
CA ALA A 8 1.62 -4.63 2.36
C ALA A 8 2.80 -5.59 2.13
N GLN A 9 3.97 -5.09 1.72
CA GLN A 9 5.19 -5.88 1.55
C GLN A 9 5.75 -6.36 2.90
N VAL A 10 5.76 -5.51 3.93
CA VAL A 10 6.16 -5.91 5.28
C VAL A 10 5.23 -6.99 5.85
N ALA A 11 3.92 -6.83 5.64
CA ALA A 11 2.92 -7.83 6.02
C ALA A 11 3.12 -9.15 5.26
N GLU A 12 3.31 -9.10 3.94
CA GLU A 12 3.55 -10.28 3.10
C GLU A 12 4.81 -11.05 3.53
N GLY A 13 5.90 -10.35 3.86
CA GLY A 13 7.12 -10.98 4.37
C GLY A 13 6.89 -11.74 5.69
N GLY A 14 6.15 -11.12 6.62
CA GLY A 14 5.75 -11.78 7.87
C GLY A 14 4.87 -13.00 7.64
N LEU A 15 3.88 -12.89 6.75
CA LEU A 15 2.97 -14.00 6.43
C LEU A 15 3.63 -15.14 5.68
N SER A 16 4.58 -14.85 4.78
CA SER A 16 5.34 -15.87 4.08
C SER A 16 6.14 -16.72 5.05
N THR A 17 6.86 -16.07 5.97
CA THR A 17 7.66 -16.78 6.98
C THR A 17 6.79 -17.55 7.98
N MET A 18 5.61 -17.03 8.35
CA MET A 18 4.63 -17.80 9.14
C MET A 18 4.11 -19.03 8.40
N ASN A 19 3.91 -18.94 7.08
CA ASN A 19 3.48 -20.08 6.26
C ASN A 19 4.52 -21.22 6.32
N ASP A 20 5.81 -20.87 6.22
CA ASP A 20 6.91 -21.84 6.32
C ASP A 20 6.93 -22.53 7.70
N LEU A 21 6.70 -21.77 8.79
CA LEU A 21 6.58 -22.34 10.14
C LEU A 21 5.38 -23.28 10.27
N LEU A 22 4.22 -22.91 9.71
CA LEU A 22 3.02 -23.75 9.73
C LEU A 22 3.22 -25.04 8.93
N GLN A 23 3.91 -24.98 7.79
CA GLN A 23 4.28 -26.17 7.03
C GLN A 23 5.22 -27.07 7.85
N ARG A 24 6.21 -26.51 8.54
CA ARG A 24 7.08 -27.27 9.45
C ARG A 24 6.30 -27.91 10.60
N MET A 25 5.38 -27.18 11.23
CA MET A 25 4.48 -27.72 12.24
C MET A 25 3.64 -28.88 11.71
N ARG A 26 3.19 -28.79 10.45
CA ARG A 26 2.46 -29.85 9.77
C ARG A 26 3.31 -31.10 9.54
N GLU A 27 4.57 -30.95 9.13
CA GLU A 27 5.51 -32.07 9.03
C GLU A 27 5.66 -32.79 10.37
N LEU A 28 5.85 -32.03 11.46
CA LEU A 28 5.96 -32.59 12.81
C LEU A 28 4.67 -33.32 13.25
N ALA A 29 3.51 -32.76 12.94
CA ALA A 29 2.22 -33.39 13.25
C ALA A 29 2.02 -34.71 12.49
N VAL A 30 2.41 -34.77 11.21
CA VAL A 30 2.42 -36.00 10.40
C VAL A 30 3.43 -37.01 10.96
N GLN A 31 4.64 -36.57 11.31
CA GLN A 31 5.66 -37.43 11.91
C GLN A 31 5.18 -38.02 13.24
N ALA A 32 4.54 -37.22 14.09
CA ALA A 32 3.96 -37.68 15.35
C ALA A 32 2.76 -38.62 15.15
N SER A 33 2.00 -38.46 14.06
CA SER A 33 0.92 -39.40 13.70
C SER A 33 1.45 -40.77 13.25
N ASN A 34 2.64 -40.81 12.63
CA ASN A 34 3.29 -42.04 12.18
C ASN A 34 4.24 -42.67 13.21
N ALA A 35 4.54 -41.99 14.32
CA ALA A 35 5.47 -42.50 15.33
C ALA A 35 4.85 -43.71 16.06
N PRO A 36 5.55 -44.86 16.14
CA PRO A 36 5.06 -46.05 16.85
C PRO A 36 5.07 -45.82 18.36
N ASN A 37 3.97 -45.22 18.85
CA ASN A 37 3.56 -45.08 20.25
C ASN A 37 4.68 -45.08 21.31
N SER A 38 5.53 -44.04 21.31
CA SER A 38 6.44 -43.77 22.42
C SER A 38 5.66 -43.03 23.52
N ALA A 39 4.80 -43.75 24.24
CA ALA A 39 4.04 -43.18 25.36
C ALA A 39 4.97 -42.75 26.51
N GLY A 40 4.78 -41.53 27.04
CA GLY A 40 5.52 -40.97 28.18
C GLY A 40 6.37 -39.74 27.84
N SER A 41 6.78 -38.98 28.88
CA SER A 41 7.52 -37.71 28.76
C SER A 41 8.93 -37.80 28.14
N ALA A 42 9.41 -39.01 27.84
CA ALA A 42 10.69 -39.27 27.15
C ALA A 42 10.51 -39.83 25.72
N GLY A 43 9.27 -40.03 25.28
CA GLY A 43 8.96 -40.58 23.96
C GLY A 43 9.20 -39.60 22.81
N ASP A 44 9.37 -40.12 21.61
CA ASP A 44 9.71 -39.33 20.42
C ASP A 44 8.66 -38.25 20.10
N ILE A 45 7.37 -38.53 20.35
CA ILE A 45 6.29 -37.54 20.18
C ILE A 45 6.47 -36.37 21.15
N ALA A 46 6.91 -36.60 22.38
CA ALA A 46 7.15 -35.51 23.34
C ALA A 46 8.32 -34.60 22.90
N LYS A 47 9.33 -35.17 22.22
CA LYS A 47 10.43 -34.37 21.64
C LYS A 47 9.96 -33.56 20.45
N LEU A 48 9.15 -34.14 19.57
CA LEU A 48 8.53 -33.43 18.44
C LEU A 48 7.58 -32.33 18.94
N ASP A 49 6.86 -32.58 20.02
CA ASP A 49 5.95 -31.62 20.65
C ASP A 49 6.69 -30.40 21.20
N ASN A 50 7.90 -30.57 21.74
CA ASN A 50 8.72 -29.44 22.17
C ASN A 50 9.07 -28.51 20.99
N GLU A 51 9.48 -29.07 19.84
CA GLU A 51 9.71 -28.29 18.62
C GLU A 51 8.40 -27.64 18.14
N TYR A 52 7.31 -28.41 18.10
CA TYR A 52 5.99 -27.93 17.69
C TYR A 52 5.51 -26.73 18.52
N LYS A 53 5.65 -26.80 19.85
CA LYS A 53 5.31 -25.71 20.77
C LYS A 53 6.18 -24.48 20.59
N GLN A 54 7.48 -24.66 20.34
CA GLN A 54 8.38 -23.55 20.05
C GLN A 54 7.99 -22.84 18.75
N LEU A 55 7.63 -23.59 17.71
CA LEU A 55 7.13 -23.04 16.45
C LEU A 55 5.80 -22.30 16.64
N GLY A 56 4.86 -22.84 17.44
CA GLY A 56 3.61 -22.16 17.77
C GLY A 56 3.80 -20.89 18.62
N ALA A 57 4.79 -20.87 19.50
CA ALA A 57 5.19 -19.67 20.24
C ALA A 57 5.83 -18.62 19.31
N GLU A 58 6.69 -19.07 18.39
CA GLU A 58 7.30 -18.20 17.38
C GLU A 58 6.25 -17.60 16.44
N LEU A 59 5.26 -18.39 16.02
CA LEU A 59 4.12 -17.91 15.24
C LEU A 59 3.39 -16.76 15.95
N SER A 60 3.16 -16.91 17.27
CA SER A 60 2.53 -15.89 18.11
C SER A 60 3.41 -14.64 18.24
N ARG A 61 4.73 -14.84 18.43
CA ARG A 61 5.72 -13.75 18.50
C ARG A 61 5.77 -12.97 17.19
N MET A 62 5.80 -13.66 16.04
CA MET A 62 5.83 -13.02 14.72
C MET A 62 4.56 -12.22 14.45
N LEU A 63 3.41 -12.71 14.91
CA LEU A 63 2.13 -12.00 14.78
C LEU A 63 2.18 -10.62 15.45
N ASP A 64 2.87 -10.53 16.59
CA ASP A 64 3.09 -9.29 17.33
C ASP A 64 4.30 -8.47 16.87
N ALA A 65 5.32 -9.12 16.31
CA ALA A 65 6.56 -8.50 15.90
C ALA A 65 6.47 -7.86 14.51
N THR A 66 5.59 -8.34 13.63
CA THR A 66 5.39 -7.73 12.32
C THR A 66 4.66 -6.39 12.47
N GLN A 67 5.44 -5.32 12.33
CA GLN A 67 5.00 -3.95 12.54
C GLN A 67 5.38 -3.08 11.36
N PHE A 68 4.56 -2.06 11.12
CA PHE A 68 4.87 -0.98 10.19
C PHE A 68 4.72 0.34 10.94
N ASN A 69 5.77 1.17 10.92
CA ASN A 69 5.82 2.44 11.65
C ASN A 69 5.48 2.31 13.16
N GLY A 70 5.90 1.21 13.79
CA GLY A 70 5.65 0.92 15.21
C GLY A 70 4.26 0.36 15.55
N GLU A 71 3.38 0.24 14.55
CA GLU A 71 2.05 -0.34 14.73
C GLU A 71 2.03 -1.80 14.30
N LYS A 72 1.38 -2.66 15.09
CA LYS A 72 1.18 -4.08 14.74
C LYS A 72 0.17 -4.17 13.60
N ILE A 73 0.58 -4.80 12.50
CA ILE A 73 -0.28 -4.88 11.29
C ILE A 73 -0.92 -6.26 11.10
N LEU A 74 -0.30 -7.32 11.63
CA LEU A 74 -0.87 -8.67 11.57
C LEU A 74 -1.72 -9.00 12.80
N ASN A 75 -1.48 -8.35 13.95
CA ASN A 75 -2.30 -8.43 15.16
C ASN A 75 -3.06 -7.12 15.42
N THR A 76 -4.12 -6.86 14.66
CA THR A 76 -4.87 -5.60 14.77
C THR A 76 -6.34 -5.78 14.43
N SER A 77 -7.20 -5.07 15.17
CA SER A 77 -8.61 -4.94 14.83
C SER A 77 -8.89 -3.73 13.93
N ALA A 78 -7.89 -2.88 13.69
CA ALA A 78 -8.05 -1.65 12.92
C ALA A 78 -7.94 -1.89 11.41
N SER A 79 -8.68 -1.08 10.65
CA SER A 79 -8.51 -0.95 9.21
C SER A 79 -7.61 0.26 8.91
N TYR A 80 -6.82 0.18 7.85
CA TYR A 80 -5.91 1.24 7.44
C TYR A 80 -6.44 1.93 6.19
N VAL A 81 -6.66 3.24 6.28
CA VAL A 81 -7.18 4.03 5.17
C VAL A 81 -6.05 4.86 4.57
N PHE A 82 -5.80 4.66 3.28
CA PHE A 82 -4.76 5.37 2.56
C PHE A 82 -5.37 6.38 1.61
N GLN A 83 -5.00 7.65 1.79
CA GLN A 83 -5.26 8.69 0.81
C GLN A 83 -4.36 8.47 -0.41
N VAL A 84 -4.98 8.31 -1.58
CA VAL A 84 -4.27 8.09 -2.84
C VAL A 84 -4.51 9.22 -3.83
N GLY A 85 -5.65 9.91 -3.77
CA GLY A 85 -5.96 11.04 -4.65
C GLY A 85 -5.79 12.41 -3.98
N ALA A 86 -5.91 13.48 -4.77
CA ALA A 86 -5.72 14.85 -4.30
C ALA A 86 -6.96 15.46 -3.61
N ASN A 87 -8.14 14.89 -3.84
CA ASN A 87 -9.40 15.42 -3.33
C ASN A 87 -9.88 14.68 -2.07
N ALA A 88 -10.76 15.31 -1.31
CA ALA A 88 -11.50 14.64 -0.25
C ALA A 88 -12.50 13.62 -0.85
N GLY A 89 -12.98 12.68 -0.01
CA GLY A 89 -13.99 11.68 -0.39
C GLY A 89 -13.44 10.26 -0.50
N ALA A 90 -14.34 9.29 -0.48
CA ALA A 90 -14.00 7.85 -0.46
C ALA A 90 -13.37 7.38 -1.78
N GLU A 91 -13.65 8.07 -2.88
CA GLU A 91 -13.14 7.79 -4.23
C GLU A 91 -11.62 8.02 -4.33
N ASN A 92 -11.07 8.84 -3.44
CA ASN A 92 -9.64 9.15 -3.36
C ASN A 92 -8.92 8.33 -2.28
N GLN A 93 -9.62 7.35 -1.69
CA GLN A 93 -9.12 6.54 -0.59
C GLN A 93 -9.17 5.06 -0.94
N ILE A 94 -8.17 4.32 -0.48
CA ILE A 94 -8.17 2.85 -0.52
C ILE A 94 -8.01 2.36 0.91
N THR A 95 -8.95 1.53 1.34
CA THR A 95 -8.92 0.92 2.66
C THR A 95 -8.33 -0.49 2.55
N ILE A 96 -7.39 -0.79 3.43
CA ILE A 96 -6.97 -2.15 3.77
C ILE A 96 -7.78 -2.52 5.01
N ALA A 97 -8.79 -3.38 4.85
CA ALA A 97 -9.59 -3.80 5.98
C ALA A 97 -8.76 -4.66 6.94
N ASN A 98 -9.16 -4.75 8.21
CA ASN A 98 -8.57 -5.73 9.13
C ASN A 98 -8.65 -7.16 8.56
N GLY A 99 -9.77 -7.50 7.94
CA GLY A 99 -10.01 -8.75 7.24
C GLY A 99 -9.20 -8.91 5.96
N ASP A 100 -8.46 -7.88 5.52
CA ASP A 100 -7.50 -7.86 4.40
C ASP A 100 -6.02 -7.84 4.82
N ILE A 101 -5.69 -7.65 6.11
CA ILE A 101 -4.31 -7.80 6.66
C ILE A 101 -4.11 -8.59 7.98
N SER A 102 -5.04 -8.59 8.93
CA SER A 102 -4.85 -9.23 10.23
C SER A 102 -5.19 -10.73 10.26
N LEU A 103 -4.43 -11.50 11.05
CA LEU A 103 -4.79 -12.87 11.46
C LEU A 103 -5.37 -12.92 12.90
N SER A 104 -5.48 -11.77 13.55
CA SER A 104 -6.08 -11.67 14.88
C SER A 104 -7.53 -12.13 14.85
N GLY A 105 -7.90 -12.99 15.80
CA GLY A 105 -9.26 -13.55 15.86
C GLY A 105 -9.57 -14.61 14.79
N ASN A 106 -8.65 -14.95 13.89
CA ASN A 106 -8.85 -16.09 13.00
C ASN A 106 -8.79 -17.39 13.82
N ALA A 107 -9.90 -18.13 13.87
CA ALA A 107 -10.04 -19.32 14.70
C ALA A 107 -9.05 -20.44 14.31
N ALA A 108 -8.81 -20.63 13.01
CA ALA A 108 -7.91 -21.68 12.52
C ALA A 108 -6.45 -21.37 12.90
N PHE A 109 -6.02 -20.13 12.70
CA PHE A 109 -4.67 -19.69 13.09
C PHE A 109 -4.49 -19.74 14.62
N SER A 110 -5.48 -19.26 15.38
CA SER A 110 -5.43 -19.25 16.84
C SER A 110 -5.45 -20.66 17.46
N ALA A 111 -6.01 -21.65 16.75
CA ALA A 111 -6.04 -23.03 17.22
C ALA A 111 -4.65 -23.69 17.23
N VAL A 112 -3.75 -23.28 16.33
CA VAL A 112 -2.39 -23.84 16.21
C VAL A 112 -1.31 -22.94 16.83
N ALA A 113 -1.60 -21.65 17.00
CA ALA A 113 -0.77 -20.73 17.76
C ALA A 113 -0.76 -21.08 19.26
N SER A 114 0.18 -20.50 20.02
CA SER A 114 0.35 -20.82 21.44
C SER A 114 -0.95 -20.67 22.25
N GLY A 115 -1.27 -21.69 23.05
CA GLY A 115 -2.49 -21.73 23.88
C GLY A 115 -3.76 -22.20 23.16
N GLY A 116 -3.70 -22.48 21.85
CA GLY A 116 -4.80 -23.05 21.08
C GLY A 116 -5.07 -24.54 21.35
N ALA A 117 -6.25 -25.01 20.94
CA ALA A 117 -6.68 -26.41 21.13
C ALA A 117 -5.80 -27.44 20.39
N SER A 118 -5.12 -27.02 19.33
CA SER A 118 -4.17 -27.82 18.54
C SER A 118 -2.73 -27.36 18.71
N ALA A 119 -2.42 -26.59 19.76
CA ALA A 119 -1.07 -26.06 20.03
C ALA A 119 -0.09 -27.11 20.61
N THR A 120 -0.53 -28.37 20.75
CA THR A 120 0.26 -29.47 21.34
C THR A 120 -0.05 -30.76 20.61
N LEU A 121 0.98 -31.56 20.36
CA LEU A 121 0.83 -32.89 19.78
C LEU A 121 0.33 -33.87 20.85
N ILE A 122 -0.64 -34.69 20.48
CA ILE A 122 -1.25 -35.67 21.38
C ILE A 122 -0.40 -36.94 21.38
N THR A 123 -0.04 -37.40 22.58
CA THR A 123 0.67 -38.66 22.81
C THR A 123 -0.34 -39.79 23.05
N GLY A 124 -0.21 -40.94 22.35
CA GLY A 124 -0.90 -42.18 22.75
C GLY A 124 -1.52 -43.01 21.62
N THR A 125 -2.03 -42.39 20.54
CA THR A 125 -2.55 -43.11 19.36
C THR A 125 -2.18 -42.40 18.07
N ALA A 126 -1.89 -43.17 17.01
CA ALA A 126 -1.51 -42.63 15.69
C ALA A 126 -2.56 -41.67 15.11
N SER A 127 -3.85 -41.94 15.35
CA SER A 127 -4.98 -41.10 14.91
C SER A 127 -5.19 -39.83 15.74
N ALA A 128 -4.45 -39.64 16.83
CA ALA A 128 -4.69 -38.52 17.74
C ALA A 128 -4.33 -37.16 17.11
N ASN A 129 -3.34 -37.11 16.20
CA ASN A 129 -2.87 -35.86 15.60
C ASN A 129 -3.56 -35.50 14.28
N THR A 130 -4.53 -36.30 13.79
CA THR A 130 -5.28 -35.98 12.56
C THR A 130 -6.05 -34.66 12.68
N ALA A 131 -6.59 -34.36 13.87
CA ALA A 131 -7.23 -33.08 14.14
C ALA A 131 -6.24 -31.89 14.07
N ASN A 132 -5.02 -32.07 14.58
CA ASN A 132 -3.97 -31.06 14.50
C ASN A 132 -3.52 -30.81 13.06
N ILE A 133 -3.41 -31.86 12.24
CA ILE A 133 -3.10 -31.73 10.80
C ILE A 133 -4.20 -30.92 10.10
N ALA A 134 -5.47 -31.23 10.35
CA ALA A 134 -6.59 -30.49 9.76
C ALA A 134 -6.62 -29.01 10.22
N ALA A 135 -6.30 -28.75 11.50
CA ALA A 135 -6.19 -27.38 12.02
C ALA A 135 -5.02 -26.61 11.35
N LEU A 136 -3.89 -27.26 11.11
CA LEU A 136 -2.74 -26.68 10.40
C LEU A 136 -3.07 -26.39 8.94
N ASP A 137 -3.77 -27.30 8.24
CA ASP A 137 -4.23 -27.06 6.87
C ASP A 137 -5.17 -25.85 6.79
N ALA A 138 -6.09 -25.71 7.75
CA ALA A 138 -6.97 -24.54 7.84
C ALA A 138 -6.20 -23.25 8.16
N ALA A 139 -5.19 -23.31 9.04
CA ALA A 139 -4.33 -22.17 9.36
C ALA A 139 -3.48 -21.74 8.15
N ILE A 140 -2.91 -22.69 7.41
CA ILE A 140 -2.17 -22.42 6.16
C ILE A 140 -3.09 -21.78 5.13
N SER A 141 -4.32 -22.27 4.97
CA SER A 141 -5.31 -21.66 4.09
C SER A 141 -5.60 -20.22 4.51
N ALA A 142 -5.83 -19.96 5.79
CA ALA A 142 -6.08 -18.61 6.30
C ALA A 142 -4.90 -17.65 6.02
N VAL A 143 -3.67 -18.11 6.18
CA VAL A 143 -2.47 -17.32 5.83
C VAL A 143 -2.41 -17.08 4.31
N ASN A 144 -2.70 -18.08 3.48
CA ASN A 144 -2.71 -17.93 2.03
C ASN A 144 -3.80 -16.96 1.54
N ASP A 145 -5.00 -17.01 2.12
CA ASP A 145 -6.09 -16.08 1.83
C ASP A 145 -5.67 -14.64 2.14
N ARG A 146 -5.00 -14.47 3.29
CA ARG A 146 -4.46 -13.20 3.75
C ARG A 146 -3.41 -12.65 2.77
N ARG A 147 -2.47 -13.49 2.32
CA ARG A 147 -1.46 -13.14 1.29
C ARG A 147 -2.10 -12.81 -0.06
N ALA A 148 -3.13 -13.54 -0.47
CA ALA A 148 -3.87 -13.27 -1.71
C ALA A 148 -4.56 -11.90 -1.67
N SER A 149 -5.21 -11.54 -0.55
CA SER A 149 -5.78 -10.20 -0.36
C SER A 149 -4.71 -9.11 -0.47
N LEU A 150 -3.54 -9.30 0.15
CA LEU A 150 -2.43 -8.33 0.07
C LEU A 150 -1.89 -8.20 -1.36
N GLY A 151 -1.75 -9.29 -2.10
CA GLY A 151 -1.37 -9.26 -3.51
C GLY A 151 -2.37 -8.47 -4.37
N ALA A 152 -3.67 -8.71 -4.17
CA ALA A 152 -4.71 -7.95 -4.87
C ALA A 152 -4.66 -6.45 -4.52
N LEU A 153 -4.42 -6.11 -3.25
CA LEU A 153 -4.23 -4.73 -2.81
C LEU A 153 -2.99 -4.09 -3.44
N GLN A 154 -1.86 -4.79 -3.51
CA GLN A 154 -0.64 -4.30 -4.17
C GLN A 154 -0.94 -3.95 -5.64
N SER A 155 -1.56 -4.86 -6.41
CA SER A 155 -1.94 -4.58 -7.80
C SER A 155 -2.91 -3.40 -7.92
N ARG A 156 -3.86 -3.28 -7.00
CA ARG A 156 -4.79 -2.14 -6.95
C ARG A 156 -4.04 -0.82 -6.72
N PHE A 157 -3.10 -0.78 -5.79
CA PHE A 157 -2.28 0.41 -5.52
C PHE A 157 -1.38 0.76 -6.70
N GLU A 158 -0.72 -0.23 -7.33
CA GLU A 158 0.11 -0.02 -8.52
C GLU A 158 -0.68 0.56 -9.70
N ASN A 159 -1.86 0.01 -9.98
CA ASN A 159 -2.76 0.53 -11.01
C ASN A 159 -3.21 1.96 -10.69
N THR A 160 -3.52 2.23 -9.42
CA THR A 160 -3.91 3.58 -8.98
C THR A 160 -2.77 4.58 -9.14
N ILE A 161 -1.53 4.20 -8.80
CA ILE A 161 -0.33 5.03 -9.00
C ILE A 161 -0.14 5.34 -10.49
N SER A 162 -0.26 4.33 -11.35
CA SER A 162 -0.13 4.50 -12.81
C SER A 162 -1.18 5.46 -13.37
N TYR A 163 -2.44 5.29 -12.94
CA TYR A 163 -3.55 6.17 -13.30
C TYR A 163 -3.30 7.62 -12.84
N LEU A 164 -2.92 7.82 -11.58
CA LEU A 164 -2.66 9.15 -11.01
C LEU A 164 -1.48 9.84 -11.68
N ARG A 165 -0.42 9.10 -12.02
CA ARG A 165 0.73 9.65 -12.76
C ARG A 165 0.30 10.20 -14.11
N THR A 166 -0.52 9.44 -14.84
CA THR A 166 -1.07 9.85 -16.15
C THR A 166 -2.00 11.06 -16.01
N ALA A 167 -2.89 11.04 -15.01
CA ALA A 167 -3.78 12.16 -14.73
C ALA A 167 -3.00 13.45 -14.39
N SER A 168 -1.95 13.33 -13.56
CA SER A 168 -1.07 14.44 -13.19
C SER A 168 -0.31 15.01 -14.39
N GLU A 169 0.20 14.16 -15.28
CA GLU A 169 0.90 14.57 -16.50
C GLU A 169 -0.04 15.32 -17.45
N ASN A 170 -1.25 14.78 -17.69
CA ASN A 170 -2.27 15.44 -18.50
C ASN A 170 -2.72 16.78 -17.91
N GLN A 171 -2.88 16.85 -16.59
CA GLN A 171 -3.26 18.10 -15.92
C GLN A 171 -2.14 19.14 -15.98
N SER A 172 -0.88 18.71 -15.83
CA SER A 172 0.28 19.59 -15.95
C SER A 172 0.41 20.14 -17.38
N ALA A 173 0.23 19.28 -18.39
CA ALA A 173 0.22 19.68 -19.79
C ALA A 173 -0.94 20.65 -20.12
N ALA A 174 -2.13 20.41 -19.57
CA ALA A 174 -3.27 21.30 -19.74
C ALA A 174 -3.02 22.68 -19.08
N ARG A 175 -2.47 22.71 -17.86
CA ARG A 175 -2.10 23.96 -17.19
C ARG A 175 -1.00 24.72 -17.95
N GLY A 176 0.00 24.01 -18.48
CA GLY A 176 1.05 24.60 -19.32
C GLY A 176 0.46 25.30 -20.55
N ARG A 177 -0.42 24.64 -21.29
CA ARG A 177 -1.08 25.24 -22.47
C ARG A 177 -1.89 26.49 -22.14
N ILE A 178 -2.58 26.50 -20.99
CA ILE A 178 -3.33 27.68 -20.54
C ILE A 178 -2.37 28.81 -20.21
N MET A 179 -1.34 28.54 -19.40
CA MET A 179 -0.32 29.52 -19.03
C MET A 179 0.41 30.11 -20.23
N ASP A 180 0.77 29.27 -21.21
CA ASP A 180 1.46 29.71 -22.43
C ASP A 180 0.56 30.59 -23.30
N ALA A 181 -0.72 30.24 -23.43
CA ALA A 181 -1.70 31.04 -24.16
C ALA A 181 -1.94 32.41 -23.49
N ASP A 182 -2.08 32.43 -22.17
CA ASP A 182 -2.26 33.66 -21.40
C ASP A 182 -1.00 34.54 -21.48
N PHE A 183 0.18 33.94 -21.37
CA PHE A 183 1.46 34.65 -21.52
C PHE A 183 1.64 35.24 -22.93
N ALA A 184 1.27 34.49 -23.97
CA ALA A 184 1.32 34.96 -25.34
C ALA A 184 0.34 36.14 -25.57
N ALA A 185 -0.87 36.06 -25.01
CA ALA A 185 -1.86 37.13 -25.10
C ALA A 185 -1.40 38.42 -24.39
N GLU A 186 -0.85 38.29 -23.18
CA GLU A 186 -0.33 39.44 -22.42
C GLU A 186 0.88 40.07 -23.11
N THR A 187 1.80 39.27 -23.64
CA THR A 187 2.97 39.75 -24.40
C THR A 187 2.55 40.48 -25.68
N ALA A 188 1.54 39.98 -26.39
CA ALA A 188 0.99 40.65 -27.57
C ALA A 188 0.31 41.99 -27.22
N ASN A 189 -0.43 42.04 -26.10
CA ASN A 189 -1.02 43.29 -25.60
C ASN A 189 0.02 44.31 -25.18
N LEU A 190 1.08 43.87 -24.48
CA LEU A 190 2.21 44.71 -24.11
C LEU A 190 2.90 45.29 -25.34
N SER A 191 3.20 44.45 -26.33
CA SER A 191 3.78 44.87 -27.60
C SER A 191 2.89 45.87 -28.34
N ARG A 192 1.57 45.59 -28.43
CA ARG A 192 0.60 46.53 -29.02
C ARG A 192 0.58 47.87 -28.29
N THR A 193 0.61 47.86 -26.95
CA THR A 193 0.62 49.07 -26.12
C THR A 193 1.91 49.87 -26.33
N GLN A 194 3.07 49.20 -26.41
CA GLN A 194 4.34 49.86 -26.70
C GLN A 194 4.35 50.50 -28.10
N ILE A 195 3.82 49.80 -29.11
CA ILE A 195 3.68 50.33 -30.47
C ILE A 195 2.73 51.53 -30.48
N LEU A 196 1.59 51.46 -29.80
CA LEU A 196 0.65 52.57 -29.69
C LEU A 196 1.25 53.78 -28.96
N GLN A 197 2.05 53.56 -27.92
CA GLN A 197 2.76 54.65 -27.24
C GLN A 197 3.80 55.30 -28.16
N GLN A 198 4.60 54.52 -28.89
CA GLN A 198 5.58 55.04 -29.86
C GLN A 198 4.91 55.75 -31.04
N ALA A 199 3.82 55.20 -31.57
CA ALA A 199 3.02 55.84 -32.62
C ALA A 199 2.34 57.11 -32.11
N GLY A 200 1.85 57.11 -30.87
CA GLY A 200 1.26 58.28 -30.22
C GLY A 200 2.27 59.42 -30.06
N THR A 201 3.49 59.14 -29.61
CA THR A 201 4.54 60.17 -29.52
C THR A 201 5.01 60.66 -30.89
N ALA A 202 5.13 59.77 -31.88
CA ALA A 202 5.47 60.15 -33.26
C ALA A 202 4.37 61.00 -33.92
N MET A 203 3.09 60.65 -33.71
CA MET A 203 1.95 61.43 -34.21
C MET A 203 1.84 62.79 -33.53
N ILE A 204 2.12 62.89 -32.22
CA ILE A 204 2.22 64.18 -31.52
C ILE A 204 3.36 65.02 -32.11
N ALA A 205 4.52 64.42 -32.36
CA ALA A 205 5.64 65.12 -32.99
C ALA A 205 5.31 65.63 -34.40
N GLN A 206 4.64 64.81 -35.22
CA GLN A 206 4.17 65.16 -36.57
C GLN A 206 3.10 66.27 -36.53
N ALA A 207 2.13 66.15 -35.63
CA ALA A 207 1.06 67.13 -35.42
C ALA A 207 1.58 68.47 -34.90
N ASN A 208 2.68 68.50 -34.16
CA ASN A 208 3.33 69.73 -33.74
C ASN A 208 4.13 70.42 -34.86
N GLN A 209 4.59 69.67 -35.88
CA GLN A 209 5.33 70.25 -37.03
C GLN A 209 4.42 70.85 -38.10
N GLN A 210 3.21 70.32 -38.30
CA GLN A 210 2.25 70.84 -39.29
C GLN A 210 1.84 72.32 -39.06
N PRO A 211 1.51 72.79 -37.85
CA PRO A 211 1.20 74.19 -37.61
C PRO A 211 2.38 75.12 -37.90
N GLN A 212 3.62 74.66 -37.64
CA GLN A 212 4.83 75.46 -37.89
C GLN A 212 5.13 75.62 -39.38
N SER A 213 4.85 74.59 -40.19
CA SER A 213 5.01 74.69 -41.65
C SER A 213 3.93 75.57 -42.28
N VAL A 214 2.69 75.54 -41.76
CA VAL A 214 1.60 76.43 -42.20
C VAL A 214 1.86 77.89 -41.81
N LEU A 215 2.38 78.15 -40.60
CA LEU A 215 2.79 79.50 -40.19
C LEU A 215 3.94 80.06 -41.04
N LYS A 216 4.87 79.21 -41.50
CA LYS A 216 5.93 79.61 -42.44
C LYS A 216 5.40 79.99 -43.83
N LEU A 217 4.30 79.37 -44.28
CA LEU A 217 3.64 79.65 -45.56
C LEU A 217 2.72 80.87 -45.52
N LEU A 218 2.28 81.31 -44.34
CA LEU A 218 1.48 82.53 -44.16
C LEU A 218 2.32 83.78 -43.87
N GLN A 219 3.63 83.63 -43.66
CA GLN A 219 4.59 84.73 -43.41
C GLN A 219 5.48 85.07 -44.61
N GLY A 220 5.32 84.38 -45.75
CA GLY A 220 6.00 84.67 -47.02
C GLY A 220 4.98 85.03 -48.09
#